data_AF-A0AAP8N5A2-F1
#
_entry.id   AF-A0AAP8N5A2-F1
#
_cell.length_a   1.000
_cell.length_b   1.000
_cell.length_c   1.000
_cell.angle_alpha   90.00
_cell.angle_beta   90.00
_cell.angle_gamma   90.00
#
_symmetry.space_group_name_H-M   'P 1'
#
loop_
_entity.id
_entity.type
_entity.pdbx_description
1 polymer ?
#
loop_
_entity_poly.entity_id
_entity_poly.type
_entity_poly.pdbx_seq_one_letter_code
_entity_poly.pdbx_strand_id
1 'polypeptide(L)' 'YGQVPGMPAAFPADEKLKEIAKKCAEKVNGIQVVEGLIVTGDSFMNDPVRVEFVKGKFGDLYAVEMEAAAIAQVCYAFKV' A
#
# COMPACT_ATOMS: atom_id res chain seq x y z
N TYR A 1 -11.67 -0.95 -6.62
CA TYR A 1 -11.73 -2.41 -6.34
C TYR A 1 -11.21 -2.64 -4.94
N GLY A 2 -11.47 -3.81 -4.32
CA GLY A 2 -10.83 -4.18 -3.04
C GLY A 2 -11.45 -3.60 -1.76
N GLN A 3 -12.55 -2.85 -1.83
CA GLN A 3 -13.22 -2.34 -0.64
C GLN A 3 -13.93 -3.47 0.11
N VAL A 4 -13.58 -3.64 1.39
CA VAL A 4 -14.31 -4.51 2.31
C VAL A 4 -15.62 -3.84 2.73
N PRO A 5 -16.77 -4.53 2.73
CA PRO A 5 -18.04 -3.93 3.19
C PRO A 5 -17.93 -3.32 4.58
N GLY A 6 -18.40 -2.08 4.72
CA GLY A 6 -18.35 -1.33 5.99
C GLY A 6 -17.00 -0.67 6.29
N MET A 7 -15.99 -0.82 5.42
CA MET A 7 -14.67 -0.17 5.53
C MET A 7 -14.50 0.91 4.46
N PRO A 8 -13.58 1.88 4.65
CA PRO A 8 -13.22 2.81 3.58
C PRO A 8 -12.61 2.07 2.38
N ALA A 9 -12.63 2.71 1.21
CA ALA A 9 -12.09 2.13 -0.02
C ALA A 9 -10.55 1.97 0.00
N ALA A 10 -9.87 2.77 0.81
CA ALA A 10 -8.44 2.72 1.08
C ALA A 10 -8.17 3.27 2.49
N PHE A 11 -7.03 2.89 3.06
CA PHE A 11 -6.59 3.36 4.37
C PHE A 11 -5.43 4.37 4.18
N PRO A 12 -5.67 5.68 4.33
CA PRO A 12 -4.61 6.67 4.18
C PRO A 12 -3.59 6.53 5.31
N ALA A 13 -2.31 6.56 4.97
CA ALA A 13 -1.23 6.63 5.96
C ALA A 13 -1.24 8.00 6.66
N ASP A 14 -0.81 8.05 7.92
CA ASP A 14 -0.62 9.32 8.64
C ASP A 14 0.42 10.20 7.94
N GLU A 15 0.07 11.46 7.68
CA GLU A 15 0.90 12.39 6.91
C GLU A 15 2.24 12.68 7.59
N LYS A 16 2.27 12.78 8.92
CA LYS A 16 3.51 13.05 9.66
C LYS A 16 4.43 11.84 9.61
N LEU A 17 3.90 10.63 9.79
CA LEU A 17 4.70 9.39 9.69
C LEU A 17 5.24 9.19 8.28
N LYS A 18 4.42 9.45 7.25
CA LYS A 18 4.84 9.38 5.84
C LYS A 18 5.97 10.36 5.53
N GLU A 19 5.86 11.61 5.98
CA GLU A 19 6.92 12.62 5.79
C GLU A 19 8.22 12.25 6.49
N ILE A 20 8.15 11.76 7.74
CA ILE A 20 9.32 11.29 8.50
C ILE A 20 9.98 10.11 7.77
N ALA A 21 9.19 9.13 7.33
CA ALA A 21 9.70 7.96 6.62
C ALA A 21 10.41 8.34 5.32
N LYS A 22 9.79 9.21 4.51
CA LYS A 22 10.39 9.75 3.27
C LYS A 22 11.72 10.45 3.55
N LYS A 23 11.74 11.39 4.50
CA LYS A 23 12.97 12.13 4.88
C LYS A 23 14.08 11.22 5.38
N CYS A 24 13.75 10.12 6.05
CA CYS A 24 14.74 9.12 6.46
C CYS A 24 15.24 8.30 5.27
N ALA A 25 14.34 7.85 4.39
CA ALA A 25 14.68 7.06 3.20
C ALA A 25 15.55 7.84 2.21
N GLU A 26 15.26 9.13 1.99
CA GLU A 26 16.04 10.00 1.09
C GLU A 26 17.48 10.24 1.56
N LYS A 27 17.82 9.93 2.82
CA LYS A 27 19.21 9.97 3.32
C LYS A 27 20.03 8.73 2.94
N VAL A 28 19.37 7.68 2.47
CA VAL A 28 20.04 6.44 2.07
C VAL A 28 20.55 6.61 0.66
N ASN A 29 21.87 6.60 0.49
CA ASN A 29 22.49 6.72 -0.82
C ASN A 29 22.24 5.46 -1.66
N GLY A 30 21.96 5.66 -2.95
CA GLY A 30 21.85 4.57 -3.93
C GLY A 30 20.46 3.91 -4.01
N ILE A 31 19.43 4.49 -3.39
CA ILE A 31 18.04 4.02 -3.53
C ILE A 31 17.15 5.09 -4.18
N GLN A 32 16.07 4.63 -4.82
CA GLN A 32 14.97 5.48 -5.25
C GLN A 32 13.83 5.36 -4.24
N VAL A 33 13.26 6.50 -3.85
CA VAL A 33 12.09 6.57 -2.97
C VAL A 33 10.88 6.96 -3.81
N VAL A 34 9.79 6.22 -3.67
CA VAL A 34 8.50 6.49 -4.32
C VAL A 34 7.39 6.47 -3.27
N GLU A 35 6.42 7.35 -3.45
CA GLU A 35 5.17 7.36 -2.68
C GLU A 35 4.04 6.93 -3.61
N GLY A 36 3.12 6.10 -3.13
CA GLY A 36 1.94 5.71 -3.89
C GLY A 36 1.18 4.56 -3.26
N LEU A 37 0.21 4.01 -4.00
CA LEU A 37 -0.67 2.97 -3.48
C LEU A 37 0.05 1.62 -3.37
N ILE A 38 -0.12 0.99 -2.22
CA ILE A 38 0.24 -0.41 -1.97
C ILE A 38 -1.06 -1.21 -1.86
N VAL A 39 -1.16 -2.33 -2.58
CA VAL A 39 -2.32 -3.23 -2.52
C VAL A 39 -1.91 -4.55 -1.90
N THR A 40 -2.77 -5.06 -1.03
CA THR A 40 -2.55 -6.30 -0.30
C THR A 40 -3.46 -7.41 -0.80
N GLY A 41 -2.94 -8.63 -0.85
CA GLY A 41 -3.76 -9.83 -1.07
C GLY A 41 -3.06 -11.08 -0.53
N ASP A 42 -3.85 -12.08 -0.14
CA ASP A 42 -3.35 -13.34 0.43
C ASP A 42 -2.85 -14.31 -0.66
N SER A 43 -1.95 -13.82 -1.50
CA SER A 43 -1.40 -14.56 -2.63
C SER A 43 -0.09 -13.91 -3.07
N PHE A 44 0.96 -14.72 -3.18
CA PHE A 44 2.19 -14.27 -3.79
C PHE A 44 1.98 -13.99 -5.29
N MET A 45 2.25 -12.75 -5.71
CA MET A 45 1.92 -12.25 -7.06
C MET A 45 3.06 -12.53 -8.05
N ASN A 46 3.22 -13.80 -8.46
CA ASN A 46 4.23 -14.23 -9.44
C ASN A 46 3.69 -14.53 -10.84
N ASP A 47 2.36 -14.58 -11.01
CA ASP A 47 1.70 -14.78 -12.29
C ASP A 47 1.57 -13.42 -13.02
N PRO A 48 2.23 -13.21 -14.17
CA PRO A 48 2.16 -11.96 -14.92
C PRO A 48 0.75 -11.55 -15.33
N VAL A 49 -0.13 -12.51 -15.64
CA VAL A 49 -1.53 -12.22 -16.03
C VAL A 49 -2.30 -11.66 -14.85
N ARG A 50 -2.10 -12.25 -13.66
CA ARG A 50 -2.71 -11.77 -12.42
C ARG A 50 -2.17 -10.40 -12.01
N VAL A 51 -0.86 -10.18 -12.16
CA VAL A 51 -0.22 -8.88 -11.88
C VAL A 51 -0.81 -7.78 -12.75
N GLU A 52 -0.86 -7.99 -14.07
CA GLU A 52 -1.43 -6.99 -15.00
C GLU A 52 -2.93 -6.77 -14.78
N PHE A 53 -3.68 -7.83 -14.45
CA PHE A 53 -5.09 -7.69 -14.06
C PHE A 53 -5.26 -6.76 -12.85
N VAL A 54 -4.48 -6.97 -11.78
CA VAL A 54 -4.55 -6.14 -10.56
C VAL A 54 -4.08 -4.72 -10.84
N LYS A 55 -2.99 -4.56 -11.58
CA LYS A 55 -2.51 -3.24 -12.03
C LYS A 55 -3.58 -2.47 -12.79
N GLY A 56 -4.33 -3.12 -13.67
CA GLY A 56 -5.47 -2.52 -14.38
C GLY A 56 -6.66 -2.12 -13.50
N LYS A 57 -6.70 -2.50 -12.21
CA LYS A 57 -7.77 -2.10 -11.26
C LYS A 57 -7.45 -0.82 -10.49
N PHE A 58 -6.21 -0.34 -10.52
CA PHE A 58 -5.74 0.75 -9.67
C PHE A 58 -4.80 1.68 -10.46
N GLY A 59 -5.14 2.97 -10.57
CA GLY A 59 -4.37 3.92 -11.40
C GLY A 59 -3.01 4.32 -10.84
N ASP A 60 -2.80 4.18 -9.53
CA ASP A 60 -1.60 4.66 -8.81
C ASP A 60 -0.89 3.54 -8.02
N LEU A 61 -0.99 2.30 -8.51
CA LEU A 61 -0.40 1.12 -7.86
C LEU A 61 1.11 1.05 -8.07
N TYR A 62 1.87 1.09 -6.98
CA TYR A 62 3.33 0.96 -7.01
C TYR A 62 3.83 -0.40 -6.52
N ALA A 63 3.14 -1.02 -5.56
CA ALA A 63 3.57 -2.29 -4.99
C ALA A 63 2.39 -3.19 -4.60
N VAL A 64 2.63 -4.50 -4.66
CA VAL A 64 1.74 -5.53 -4.15
C VAL A 64 2.46 -6.36 -3.10
N GLU A 65 1.80 -6.66 -2.00
CA GLU A 65 2.31 -7.46 -0.88
C GLU A 65 1.16 -8.14 -0.13
N MET A 66 1.40 -8.68 1.08
CA MET A 66 0.48 -9.62 1.72
C MET A 66 -0.06 -9.15 3.10
N GLU A 67 0.42 -8.03 3.65
CA GLU A 67 0.12 -7.64 5.04
C GLU A 67 -0.35 -6.19 5.24
N ALA A 68 0.08 -5.22 4.42
CA ALA A 68 -0.01 -3.79 4.71
C ALA A 68 -1.45 -3.30 4.92
N ALA A 69 -2.41 -3.70 4.07
CA ALA A 69 -3.81 -3.31 4.22
C ALA A 69 -4.47 -3.98 5.44
N ALA A 70 -4.04 -5.19 5.82
CA ALA A 70 -4.54 -5.83 7.04
C ALA A 70 -4.08 -5.05 8.29
N ILE A 71 -2.81 -4.63 8.31
CA ILE A 71 -2.27 -3.76 9.37
C ILE A 71 -3.02 -2.42 9.38
N ALA A 72 -3.14 -1.77 8.22
CA ALA A 72 -3.81 -0.47 8.11
C ALA A 72 -5.29 -0.52 8.51
N GLN A 73 -5.99 -1.61 8.18
CA GLN A 73 -7.38 -1.85 8.60
C GLN A 73 -7.49 -1.96 10.13
N VAL A 74 -6.55 -2.64 10.80
CA VAL A 74 -6.52 -2.71 12.27
C VAL A 74 -6.22 -1.33 12.85
N CYS A 75 -5.23 -0.59 12.33
CA CYS A 75 -4.93 0.77 12.78
C CYS A 75 -6.15 1.68 12.66
N TYR A 76 -6.87 1.62 11.53
CA TYR A 76 -8.12 2.35 11.32
C TYR A 76 -9.19 2.00 12.37
N ALA A 77 -9.39 0.72 12.66
CA ALA A 77 -10.36 0.27 13.67
C ALA A 77 -10.03 0.76 15.08
N PHE A 78 -8.73 0.84 15.41
CA PHE A 78 -8.23 1.30 16.71
C PHE A 78 -7.94 2.81 16.78
N LYS A 79 -8.04 3.53 15.66
CA LYS A 79 -7.73 4.96 15.53
C LYS A 79 -6.29 5.30 15.93
N VAL A 80 -5.34 4.52 15.42
CA VAL A 80 -3.89 4.69 15.64
C VAL A 80 -3.13 4.96 14.37
#